data_AF-A0A226HIY9-F1
#
_entry.id   AF-A0A226HIY9-F1
#
_cell.length_a   1.000
_cell.length_b   1.000
_cell.length_c   1.000
_cell.angle_alpha   90.00
_cell.angle_beta   90.00
_cell.angle_gamma   90.00
#
_symmetry.space_group_name_H-M   'P 1'
#
loop_
_entity.id
_entity.type
_entity.pdbx_description
1 polymer ?
#
loop_
_entity_poly.entity_id
_entity_poly.type
_entity_poly.pdbx_seq_one_letter_code
_entity_poly.pdbx_strand_id
1 'polypeptide(L)'
;MNYYNPDIDPGESEQEYEARKNEESKSATGLMFGIAGVFIFVLKMAAIFGIFFYAGFLLSQKLWGEETNKFKIWGFSILFTYLIFCFIYFFKGTIIGLQAKNQKLWILPWVICVLLCCIIPSFIVKSLVAGMFSPTERQGILCIGFSWGAFILFSLYIYGIYQFKTPTAPKILHWSYAGGLKVSS
;
A
#
# COMPACT_ATOMS: atom_id res chain seq x y z
N MET A 1 17.71 -24.48 43.61
CA MET A 1 17.69 -23.07 44.03
C MET A 1 16.30 -22.57 43.68
N ASN A 2 15.42 -22.44 44.67
CA ASN A 2 14.00 -22.22 44.45
C ASN A 2 13.80 -20.75 44.04
N TYR A 3 13.51 -20.51 42.76
CA TYR A 3 13.38 -19.16 42.19
C TYR A 3 11.99 -18.65 42.59
N TYR A 4 11.90 -17.94 43.71
CA TYR A 4 10.63 -17.38 44.16
C TYR A 4 10.14 -16.35 43.13
N ASN A 5 9.07 -16.70 42.43
CA ASN A 5 8.49 -15.87 41.40
C ASN A 5 7.21 -15.24 41.97
N PRO A 6 7.16 -13.91 42.14
CA PRO A 6 6.06 -13.23 42.84
C PRO A 6 4.71 -13.32 42.12
N ASP A 7 4.69 -13.79 40.87
CA ASP A 7 3.50 -13.96 40.04
C ASP A 7 2.88 -15.38 40.12
N ILE A 8 3.43 -16.28 40.97
CA ILE A 8 2.88 -17.62 41.20
C ILE A 8 1.65 -17.51 42.11
N ASP A 9 0.52 -18.09 41.68
CA ASP A 9 -0.69 -18.08 42.48
C ASP A 9 -0.56 -19.01 43.69
N PRO A 10 -1.20 -18.67 44.83
CA PRO A 10 -1.11 -19.50 46.04
C PRO A 10 -1.71 -20.89 45.79
N GLY A 11 -0.85 -21.91 45.79
CA GLY A 11 -1.21 -23.32 45.56
C GLY A 11 -0.88 -23.87 44.17
N GLU A 12 -0.32 -23.04 43.29
CA GLU A 12 0.09 -23.43 41.95
C GLU A 12 1.48 -24.10 41.94
N SER A 13 1.62 -25.19 41.19
CA SER A 13 2.92 -25.85 40.97
C SER A 13 3.77 -25.11 39.94
N GLU A 14 5.11 -25.26 39.98
CA GLU A 14 6.01 -24.63 39.00
C GLU A 14 5.64 -25.00 37.54
N GLN A 15 5.18 -26.23 37.31
CA GLN A 15 4.76 -26.69 35.98
C GLN A 15 3.46 -26.03 35.50
N GLU A 16 2.49 -25.82 36.40
CA GLU A 16 1.25 -25.10 36.09
C GLU A 16 1.51 -23.62 35.80
N TYR A 17 2.41 -23.00 36.57
CA TYR A 17 2.84 -21.63 36.34
C TYR A 17 3.50 -21.45 34.96
N GLU A 18 4.42 -22.34 34.59
CA GLU A 18 5.08 -22.31 33.28
C GLU A 18 4.09 -22.55 32.13
N ALA A 19 3.12 -23.45 32.31
CA ALA A 19 2.09 -23.71 31.33
C ALA A 19 1.20 -22.47 31.11
N ARG A 20 0.70 -21.84 32.19
CA ARG A 20 -0.10 -20.60 32.11
C ARG A 20 0.68 -19.47 31.45
N LYS A 21 1.92 -19.22 31.89
CA LYS A 21 2.74 -18.13 31.34
C LYS A 21 3.06 -18.35 29.85
N ASN A 22 3.26 -19.60 29.43
CA ASN A 22 3.42 -19.94 28.02
C ASN A 22 2.13 -19.72 27.21
N GLU A 23 0.96 -20.03 27.77
CA GLU A 23 -0.34 -19.76 27.14
C GLU A 23 -0.62 -18.26 27.02
N GLU A 24 -0.38 -17.49 28.09
CA GLU A 24 -0.50 -16.03 28.09
C GLU A 24 0.46 -15.39 27.08
N SER A 25 1.72 -15.84 27.05
CA SER A 25 2.71 -15.36 26.08
C SER A 25 2.31 -15.71 24.65
N LYS A 26 1.77 -16.91 24.38
CA LYS A 26 1.27 -17.30 23.06
C LYS A 26 0.04 -16.47 22.65
N SER A 27 -0.89 -16.24 23.58
CA SER A 27 -2.07 -15.41 23.38
C SER A 27 -1.70 -13.95 23.09
N ALA A 28 -0.81 -13.36 23.88
CA ALA A 28 -0.30 -12.01 23.69
C ALA A 28 0.48 -11.86 22.37
N THR A 29 1.29 -12.86 22.02
CA THR A 29 2.00 -12.88 20.73
C THR A 29 1.00 -12.97 19.57
N GLY A 30 -0.01 -13.83 19.67
CA GLY A 30 -1.08 -13.94 18.67
C GLY A 30 -1.87 -12.64 18.50
N LEU A 31 -2.21 -11.96 19.60
CA LEU A 31 -2.89 -10.66 19.58
C LEU A 31 -2.00 -9.58 18.95
N MET A 32 -0.72 -9.52 19.30
CA MET A 32 0.24 -8.57 18.73
C MET A 32 0.44 -8.79 17.22
N PHE A 33 0.55 -10.04 16.77
CA PHE A 33 0.58 -10.39 15.34
C PHE A 33 -0.72 -10.00 14.64
N GLY A 34 -1.87 -10.21 15.27
CA GLY A 34 -3.18 -9.82 14.75
C GLY A 34 -3.27 -8.30 14.52
N ILE A 35 -2.89 -7.51 15.54
CA ILE A 35 -2.90 -6.04 15.46
C ILE A 35 -1.92 -5.54 14.41
N ALA A 36 -0.70 -6.08 14.39
CA ALA A 36 0.30 -5.74 13.38
C ALA A 36 -0.20 -6.08 11.97
N GLY A 37 -0.87 -7.22 11.79
CA GLY A 37 -1.48 -7.62 10.53
C GLY A 37 -2.56 -6.64 10.04
N VAL A 38 -3.45 -6.21 10.94
CA VAL A 38 -4.47 -5.18 10.62
C VAL A 38 -3.81 -3.86 10.25
N PHE A 39 -2.80 -3.43 10.99
CA PHE A 39 -2.07 -2.20 10.72
C PHE A 39 -1.40 -2.22 9.34
N ILE A 40 -0.69 -3.31 9.02
CA ILE A 40 -0.06 -3.51 7.71
C ILE A 40 -1.12 -3.55 6.60
N PHE A 41 -2.27 -4.18 6.83
CA PHE A 41 -3.37 -4.21 5.87
C PHE A 41 -3.92 -2.81 5.59
N VAL A 42 -4.18 -2.01 6.63
CA VAL A 42 -4.63 -0.62 6.47
C VAL A 42 -3.59 0.21 5.73
N LEU A 43 -2.32 0.08 6.09
CA LEU A 43 -1.22 0.80 5.45
C LEU A 43 -1.08 0.41 3.97
N LYS A 44 -1.25 -0.88 3.65
CA LYS A 44 -1.32 -1.39 2.28
C LYS A 44 -2.50 -0.79 1.52
N MET A 45 -3.70 -0.76 2.10
CA MET A 45 -4.87 -0.17 1.46
C MET A 45 -4.71 1.34 1.26
N ALA A 46 -4.18 2.07 2.23
CA ALA A 46 -3.90 3.49 2.13
C ALA A 46 -2.86 3.79 1.05
N ALA A 47 -1.80 2.99 0.96
CA ALA A 47 -0.74 3.15 -0.04
C ALA A 47 -1.23 2.87 -1.47
N ILE A 48 -2.08 1.85 -1.66
CA ILE A 48 -2.64 1.50 -2.98
C ILE A 48 -3.76 2.45 -3.37
N PHE A 49 -4.73 2.69 -2.49
CA PHE A 49 -5.96 3.40 -2.84
C PHE A 49 -5.92 4.88 -2.49
N GLY A 50 -5.23 5.27 -1.43
CA GLY A 50 -5.34 6.62 -0.86
C GLY A 50 -4.96 7.73 -1.84
N ILE A 51 -3.89 7.54 -2.61
CA ILE A 51 -3.41 8.58 -3.54
C ILE A 51 -4.28 8.68 -4.78
N PHE A 52 -4.75 7.56 -5.32
CA PHE A 52 -5.69 7.59 -6.45
C PHE A 52 -7.07 8.08 -6.01
N PHE A 53 -7.48 7.79 -4.77
CA PHE A 53 -8.68 8.35 -4.17
C PHE A 53 -8.59 9.85 -4.00
N TYR A 54 -7.46 10.34 -3.49
CA TYR A 54 -7.20 11.77 -3.39
C TYR A 54 -7.17 12.45 -4.77
N ALA A 55 -6.54 11.83 -5.77
CA ALA A 55 -6.57 12.33 -7.15
C ALA A 55 -8.00 12.38 -7.71
N GLY A 56 -8.79 11.33 -7.50
CA GLY A 56 -10.21 11.30 -7.88
C GLY A 56 -11.04 12.36 -7.17
N PHE A 57 -10.72 12.66 -5.92
CA PHE A 57 -11.34 13.73 -5.14
C PHE A 57 -11.02 15.12 -5.70
N LEU A 58 -9.75 15.42 -5.98
CA LEU A 58 -9.35 16.69 -6.61
C LEU A 58 -9.99 16.89 -7.99
N LEU A 59 -10.06 15.82 -8.80
CA LEU A 59 -10.76 15.86 -10.09
C LEU A 59 -12.25 16.16 -9.93
N SER A 60 -12.88 15.56 -8.92
CA SER A 60 -14.30 15.79 -8.61
C SER A 60 -14.56 17.24 -8.19
N GLN A 61 -13.70 17.80 -7.33
CA GLN A 61 -13.80 19.20 -6.91
C GLN A 61 -13.61 20.17 -8.08
N LYS A 62 -12.62 19.92 -8.95
CA LYS A 62 -12.34 20.79 -10.09
C LYS A 62 -13.48 20.81 -11.12
N LEU A 63 -14.20 19.69 -11.28
CA LEU A 63 -15.31 19.59 -12.23
C LEU A 63 -16.60 20.27 -11.74
N TRP A 64 -16.88 20.23 -10.44
CA TRP A 64 -18.17 20.65 -9.89
C TRP A 64 -18.11 21.92 -9.02
N GLY A 65 -16.92 22.43 -8.71
CA GLY A 65 -16.76 23.56 -7.80
C GLY A 65 -17.08 23.20 -6.34
N GLU A 66 -16.59 24.00 -5.41
CA GLU A 66 -16.68 23.72 -3.96
C GLU A 66 -18.12 23.77 -3.41
N GLU A 67 -19.05 24.38 -4.12
CA GLU A 67 -20.43 24.59 -3.67
C GLU A 67 -21.39 23.41 -3.95
N THR A 68 -20.90 22.34 -4.58
CA THR A 68 -21.74 21.19 -4.92
C THR A 68 -21.96 20.26 -3.71
N ASN A 69 -23.14 19.62 -3.65
CA ASN A 69 -23.48 18.62 -2.62
C ASN A 69 -22.32 17.63 -2.36
N LYS A 70 -21.87 17.55 -1.11
CA LYS A 70 -20.77 16.69 -0.65
C LYS A 70 -20.91 15.23 -1.07
N PHE A 71 -22.15 14.73 -1.15
CA PHE A 71 -22.46 13.38 -1.63
C PHE A 71 -22.08 13.14 -3.10
N LYS A 72 -22.30 14.13 -3.98
CA LYS A 72 -21.92 14.04 -5.40
C LYS A 72 -20.40 13.99 -5.53
N ILE A 73 -19.68 14.86 -4.81
CA ILE A 73 -18.21 14.88 -4.82
C ILE A 73 -17.65 13.51 -4.40
N TRP A 74 -18.19 12.92 -3.33
CA TRP A 74 -17.79 11.58 -2.89
C TRP A 74 -18.06 10.49 -3.93
N GLY A 75 -19.26 10.49 -4.53
CA GLY A 75 -19.60 9.53 -5.59
C GLY A 75 -18.68 9.64 -6.81
N PHE A 76 -18.42 10.86 -7.28
CA PHE A 76 -17.49 11.10 -8.39
C PHE A 76 -16.05 10.73 -8.02
N SER A 77 -15.63 10.94 -6.76
CA SER A 77 -14.29 10.59 -6.30
C SER A 77 -14.05 9.09 -6.44
N ILE A 78 -15.02 8.28 -6.00
CA ILE A 78 -14.99 6.82 -6.15
C ILE A 78 -14.98 6.43 -7.63
N LEU A 79 -15.82 7.06 -8.45
CA LEU A 79 -15.88 6.79 -9.89
C LEU A 79 -14.54 7.08 -10.60
N PHE A 80 -13.93 8.25 -10.37
CA PHE A 80 -12.63 8.59 -10.96
C PHE A 80 -11.53 7.67 -10.48
N THR A 81 -11.53 7.32 -9.19
CA THR A 81 -10.58 6.35 -8.62
C THR A 81 -10.70 5.01 -9.35
N TYR A 82 -11.93 4.53 -9.54
CA TYR A 82 -12.19 3.30 -10.28
C TYR A 82 -11.71 3.37 -11.74
N LEU A 83 -11.93 4.49 -12.43
CA LEU A 83 -11.44 4.70 -13.80
C LEU A 83 -9.91 4.70 -13.87
N ILE A 84 -9.23 5.34 -12.92
CA ILE A 84 -7.76 5.30 -12.82
C ILE A 84 -7.27 3.86 -12.63
N PHE A 85 -7.92 3.09 -11.74
CA PHE A 85 -7.58 1.68 -11.57
C PHE A 85 -7.84 0.86 -12.82
N CYS A 86 -8.95 1.06 -13.52
CA CYS A 86 -9.20 0.40 -14.81
C CYS A 86 -8.04 0.66 -15.78
N PHE A 87 -7.62 1.91 -15.92
CA PHE A 87 -6.51 2.27 -16.80
C PHE A 87 -5.19 1.59 -16.42
N ILE A 88 -4.86 1.51 -15.12
CA ILE A 88 -3.67 0.81 -14.63
C ILE A 88 -3.73 -0.69 -14.95
N TYR A 89 -4.87 -1.34 -14.70
CA TYR A 89 -5.02 -2.78 -14.95
C TYR A 89 -5.14 -3.12 -16.43
N PHE A 90 -5.65 -2.20 -17.26
CA PHE A 90 -5.60 -2.30 -18.71
C PHE A 90 -4.15 -2.37 -19.18
N PHE A 91 -3.29 -1.43 -18.75
CA PHE A 91 -1.88 -1.48 -19.08
C PHE A 91 -1.19 -2.73 -18.54
N LYS A 92 -1.55 -3.18 -17.34
CA LYS A 92 -1.05 -4.47 -16.81
C LYS A 92 -1.37 -5.63 -17.77
N GLY A 93 -2.59 -5.68 -18.31
CA GLY A 93 -2.97 -6.67 -19.33
C GLY A 93 -2.13 -6.55 -20.60
N THR A 94 -1.94 -5.33 -21.10
CA THR A 94 -1.11 -5.05 -22.29
C THR A 94 0.35 -5.47 -22.09
N ILE A 95 0.93 -5.21 -20.91
CA ILE A 95 2.31 -5.62 -20.57
C ILE A 95 2.45 -7.13 -20.70
N ILE A 96 1.52 -7.89 -20.13
CA ILE A 96 1.58 -9.35 -20.09
C ILE A 96 1.38 -9.95 -21.48
N GLY A 97 0.43 -9.45 -22.27
CA GLY A 97 0.24 -9.97 -23.63
C GLY A 97 1.41 -9.63 -24.56
N LEU A 98 2.00 -8.42 -24.45
CA LEU A 98 3.20 -8.06 -25.21
C LEU A 98 4.42 -8.87 -24.76
N GLN A 99 4.54 -9.16 -23.46
CA GLN A 99 5.60 -10.01 -22.93
C GLN A 99 5.47 -11.46 -23.42
N ALA A 100 4.25 -11.99 -23.54
CA ALA A 100 4.01 -13.32 -24.12
C ALA A 100 4.47 -13.42 -25.59
N LYS A 101 4.44 -12.31 -26.33
CA LYS A 101 4.94 -12.21 -27.72
C LYS A 101 6.44 -11.88 -27.84
N ASN A 102 7.17 -11.80 -26.72
CA ASN A 102 8.59 -11.42 -26.67
C ASN A 102 8.91 -10.06 -27.34
N GLN A 103 7.94 -9.14 -27.40
CA GLN A 103 8.11 -7.82 -28.01
C GLN A 103 8.56 -6.79 -26.98
N LYS A 104 9.69 -6.10 -27.20
CA LYS A 104 10.22 -5.08 -26.26
C LYS A 104 9.28 -3.88 -26.01
N LEU A 105 8.21 -3.73 -26.79
CA LEU A 105 7.21 -2.68 -26.61
C LEU A 105 6.48 -2.77 -25.25
N TRP A 106 6.51 -3.91 -24.55
CA TRP A 106 5.95 -4.04 -23.19
C TRP A 106 6.60 -3.10 -22.17
N ILE A 107 7.83 -2.66 -22.42
CA ILE A 107 8.57 -1.77 -21.51
C ILE A 107 7.87 -0.41 -21.40
N LEU A 108 7.26 0.10 -22.47
CA LEU A 108 6.62 1.42 -22.49
C LEU A 108 5.43 1.51 -21.52
N PRO A 109 4.38 0.66 -21.62
CA PRO A 109 3.30 0.67 -20.64
C PRO A 109 3.79 0.30 -19.23
N TRP A 110 4.83 -0.54 -19.11
CA TRP A 110 5.44 -0.84 -17.81
C TRP A 110 6.07 0.38 -17.15
N VAL A 111 6.88 1.17 -17.88
CA VAL A 111 7.48 2.41 -17.37
C VAL A 111 6.38 3.38 -16.95
N ILE A 112 5.31 3.53 -17.74
CA ILE A 112 4.18 4.40 -17.40
C ILE A 112 3.52 3.94 -16.09
N CYS A 113 3.25 2.64 -15.94
CA CYS A 113 2.68 2.09 -14.70
C CYS A 113 3.59 2.31 -13.49
N VAL A 114 4.90 2.10 -13.62
CA VAL A 114 5.86 2.30 -12.53
C VAL A 114 5.95 3.78 -12.15
N LEU A 115 6.00 4.69 -13.12
CA LEU A 115 6.02 6.13 -12.86
C LEU A 115 4.75 6.57 -12.13
N LEU A 116 3.58 6.18 -12.63
CA LEU A 116 2.30 6.61 -12.05
C LEU A 116 2.02 5.96 -10.69
N CYS A 117 2.28 4.66 -10.54
CA CYS A 117 1.89 3.91 -9.34
C CYS A 117 2.98 3.85 -8.28
N CYS A 118 4.26 3.87 -8.65
CA CYS A 118 5.34 3.75 -7.68
C CYS A 118 5.97 5.11 -7.40
N ILE A 119 6.35 5.86 -8.44
CA ILE A 119 7.15 7.08 -8.26
C ILE A 119 6.33 8.24 -7.70
N ILE A 120 5.17 8.55 -8.28
CA ILE A 120 4.31 9.65 -7.80
C ILE A 120 3.92 9.45 -6.33
N PRO A 121 3.40 8.28 -5.91
CA PRO A 121 3.14 8.01 -4.49
C PRO A 121 4.34 8.13 -3.57
N SER A 122 5.50 7.64 -4.01
CA SER A 122 6.72 7.72 -3.21
C SER A 122 7.19 9.15 -3.01
N PHE A 123 6.99 10.04 -3.98
CA PHE A 123 7.29 11.47 -3.83
C PHE A 123 6.42 12.16 -2.78
N ILE A 124 5.16 11.76 -2.66
CA ILE A 124 4.27 12.27 -1.61
C ILE A 124 4.80 11.83 -0.25
N VAL A 125 5.12 10.54 -0.08
CA VAL A 125 5.70 10.01 1.17
C VAL A 125 7.02 10.70 1.51
N LYS A 126 7.90 10.90 0.53
CA LYS A 126 9.14 11.67 0.71
C LYS A 126 8.86 13.07 1.26
N SER A 127 7.85 13.75 0.71
CA SER A 127 7.49 15.11 1.12
C SER A 127 6.90 15.14 2.53
N LEU A 128 6.11 14.12 2.91
CA LEU A 128 5.60 13.95 4.27
C LEU A 128 6.73 13.70 5.26
N VAL A 129 7.65 12.79 4.97
CA VAL A 129 8.82 12.51 5.82
C VAL A 129 9.68 13.75 5.99
N ALA A 130 9.95 14.48 4.90
CA ALA A 130 10.68 15.75 4.97
C ALA A 130 9.90 16.88 5.68
N GLY A 131 8.57 16.75 5.83
CA GLY A 131 7.73 17.66 6.61
C GLY A 131 7.72 17.38 8.11
N MET A 132 8.17 16.19 8.54
CA MET A 132 8.31 15.85 9.97
C MET A 132 9.55 16.47 10.61
N PHE A 133 10.52 16.92 9.81
CA PHE A 133 11.73 17.60 10.28
C PHE A 133 11.50 19.10 10.42
N SER A 134 12.21 19.72 11.36
CA SER A 134 12.18 21.17 11.52
C SER A 134 12.66 21.88 10.24
N PRO A 135 12.12 23.07 9.89
CA PRO A 135 12.53 23.80 8.69
C PRO A 135 14.04 24.06 8.62
N THR A 136 14.68 24.22 9.78
CA THR A 136 16.12 24.43 9.97
C THR A 136 16.97 23.19 9.69
N GLU A 137 16.44 21.97 9.90
CA GLU A 137 17.16 20.71 9.68
C GLU A 137 16.86 20.07 8.32
N ARG A 138 15.97 20.69 7.53
CA ARG A 138 15.50 20.15 6.25
C ARG A 138 16.60 19.98 5.20
N GLN A 139 17.70 20.73 5.33
CA GLN A 139 18.91 20.63 4.51
C GLN A 139 20.00 19.73 5.12
N GLY A 140 19.76 19.19 6.31
CA GLY A 140 20.70 18.27 6.96
C GLY A 140 20.81 16.96 6.19
N ILE A 141 22.02 16.41 6.14
CA ILE A 141 22.34 15.12 5.50
C ILE A 141 21.42 14.00 5.99
N LEU A 142 21.03 14.02 7.27
CA LEU A 142 20.10 13.04 7.85
C LEU A 142 18.68 13.16 7.28
N CYS A 143 18.14 14.38 7.13
CA CYS A 143 16.82 14.59 6.53
C CYS A 143 16.82 14.17 5.05
N ILE A 144 17.88 14.49 4.31
CA ILE A 144 18.05 14.07 2.92
C ILE A 144 18.12 12.53 2.85
N GLY A 145 18.94 11.90 3.69
CA GLY A 145 19.08 10.45 3.76
C GLY A 145 17.77 9.74 4.09
N PHE A 146 17.07 10.16 5.15
CA PHE A 146 15.80 9.55 5.55
C PHE A 146 14.68 9.76 4.52
N SER A 147 14.56 10.96 3.93
CA SER A 147 13.52 11.24 2.94
C SER A 147 13.73 10.45 1.65
N TRP A 148 14.95 10.36 1.13
CA TRP A 148 15.27 9.53 -0.04
C TRP A 148 15.22 8.04 0.27
N GLY A 149 15.63 7.62 1.48
CA GLY A 149 15.46 6.25 1.96
C GLY A 149 13.98 5.84 1.96
N ALA A 150 13.11 6.68 2.53
CA ALA A 150 11.67 6.47 2.52
C ALA A 150 11.09 6.41 1.10
N PHE A 151 11.57 7.26 0.18
CA PHE A 151 11.18 7.22 -1.23
C PHE A 151 11.50 5.86 -1.87
N ILE A 152 12.73 5.37 -1.72
CA ILE A 152 13.18 4.12 -2.34
C ILE A 152 12.42 2.94 -1.74
N LEU A 153 12.33 2.87 -0.41
CA LEU A 153 11.64 1.78 0.29
C LEU A 153 10.16 1.73 -0.08
N PHE A 154 9.48 2.87 -0.10
CA PHE A 154 8.07 2.93 -0.46
C PHE A 154 7.84 2.58 -1.94
N SER A 155 8.71 3.03 -2.85
CA SER A 155 8.63 2.69 -4.27
C SER A 155 8.77 1.18 -4.49
N LEU A 156 9.74 0.55 -3.82
CA LEU A 156 9.93 -0.91 -3.89
C LEU A 156 8.75 -1.66 -3.28
N TYR A 157 8.22 -1.19 -2.16
CA TYR A 157 7.06 -1.77 -1.50
C TYR A 157 5.83 -1.77 -2.42
N ILE A 158 5.50 -0.62 -3.03
CA ILE A 158 4.36 -0.52 -3.95
C ILE A 158 4.57 -1.36 -5.21
N TYR A 159 5.80 -1.38 -5.76
CA TYR A 159 6.12 -2.25 -6.89
C TYR A 159 5.89 -3.73 -6.56
N GLY A 160 6.29 -4.16 -5.35
CA GLY A 160 6.08 -5.52 -4.85
C GLY A 160 4.61 -5.89 -4.64
N ILE A 161 3.73 -4.90 -4.39
CA ILE A 161 2.29 -5.10 -4.30
C ILE A 161 1.65 -5.27 -5.68
N TYR A 162 1.94 -4.37 -6.61
CA TYR A 162 1.28 -4.37 -7.93
C TYR A 162 1.73 -5.53 -8.82
N GLN A 163 2.99 -5.97 -8.64
CA GLN A 163 3.60 -7.08 -9.39
C GLN A 163 3.22 -7.02 -10.87
N PHE A 164 3.59 -5.94 -11.57
CA PHE A 164 3.13 -5.66 -12.94
C PHE A 164 3.44 -6.78 -13.95
N LYS A 165 4.37 -7.68 -13.63
CA LYS A 165 4.75 -8.83 -14.46
C LYS A 165 3.97 -10.12 -14.15
N THR A 166 3.17 -10.17 -13.08
CA THR A 166 2.40 -11.37 -12.74
C THR A 166 0.95 -11.26 -13.25
N PRO A 167 0.38 -12.34 -13.81
CA PRO A 167 -0.97 -12.36 -14.37
C PRO A 167 -2.03 -12.45 -13.27
N THR A 168 -2.10 -11.40 -12.45
CA THR A 168 -3.02 -11.30 -11.31
C THR A 168 -3.84 -10.01 -11.41
N ALA A 169 -5.17 -10.14 -11.40
CA ALA A 169 -6.09 -9.01 -11.44
C ALA A 169 -7.28 -9.24 -10.49
N PRO A 170 -7.73 -8.23 -9.74
CA PRO A 170 -8.96 -8.30 -8.95
C PRO A 170 -10.19 -8.53 -9.85
N LYS A 171 -11.18 -9.29 -9.38
CA LYS A 171 -12.41 -9.62 -10.14
C LYS A 171 -13.11 -8.37 -10.69
N ILE A 172 -13.16 -7.30 -9.91
CA ILE A 172 -13.84 -6.04 -10.27
C ILE A 172 -13.17 -5.35 -11.48
N LEU A 173 -11.85 -5.54 -11.64
CA LEU A 173 -11.04 -4.89 -12.69
C LEU A 173 -10.63 -5.87 -13.80
N HIS A 174 -11.08 -7.13 -13.71
CA HIS A 174 -10.70 -8.20 -14.63
C HIS A 174 -11.12 -7.90 -16.07
N TRP A 175 -12.28 -7.26 -16.28
CA TRP A 175 -12.74 -6.90 -17.62
C TRP A 175 -11.76 -5.94 -18.33
N SER A 176 -11.22 -4.98 -17.59
CA SER A 176 -10.27 -3.99 -18.12
C SER A 176 -8.91 -4.64 -18.40
N TYR A 177 -8.46 -5.50 -17.48
CA TYR A 177 -7.28 -6.34 -17.67
C TYR A 177 -7.39 -7.24 -18.92
N ALA A 178 -8.52 -7.94 -19.09
CA ALA A 178 -8.79 -8.78 -20.25
C ALA A 178 -8.84 -7.98 -21.55
N GLY A 179 -9.38 -6.75 -21.49
CA GLY A 179 -9.35 -5.80 -22.60
C GLY A 179 -7.92 -5.46 -23.04
N GLY A 180 -7.04 -5.12 -22.07
CA GLY A 180 -5.63 -4.86 -22.34
C GLY A 180 -4.91 -6.08 -22.92
N LEU A 181 -5.15 -7.26 -22.34
CA LEU A 181 -4.60 -8.53 -22.81
C LEU A 181 -5.01 -8.80 -24.27
N LYS A 182 -6.29 -8.64 -24.61
CA LYS A 182 -6.83 -8.86 -25.96
C LYS A 182 -6.23 -7.92 -27.00
N VAL A 183 -5.97 -6.66 -26.66
CA VAL A 183 -5.34 -5.70 -27.57
C VAL A 183 -3.89 -6.06 -27.87
N SER A 184 -3.20 -6.66 -26.89
CA SER A 184 -1.80 -7.09 -27.03
C SER A 184 -1.60 -8.54 -27.52
N SER A 185 -2.62 -9.39 -27.38
CA SER A 185 -2.61 -10.79 -27.83
C SER A 185 -2.74 -10.93 -29.33
#